data_AF-A0A938CWP6-F1
#
_entry.id   AF-A0A938CWP6-F1
#
_cell.length_a   1.000
_cell.length_b   1.000
_cell.length_c   1.000
_cell.angle_alpha   90.00
_cell.angle_beta   90.00
_cell.angle_gamma   90.00
#
_symmetry.space_group_name_H-M   'P 1'
#
loop_
_entity.id
_entity.type
_entity.pdbx_description
1 polymer ?
#
loop_
_entity_poly.entity_id
_entity_poly.type
_entity_poly.pdbx_seq_one_letter_code
_entity_poly.pdbx_strand_id
1 'polypeptide(L)'
;SDLGDAALAELAQRAIDMARAAPEDRFAGLAPQELLGRDPWPDLDLADAAAVSPEQLRDQARAAEDAARAVSCVTNSEGAAASAGTSVSALATSHGFGAVHGGTSHAISATVVAGEGAEKQRDHAWRQTRYAADLPAPEWIGTLAGERAVARLRPARLKSGPMTVVFDPRVGGSLLGHLVSAMSGPAIARRTSFLLDRLDEALFDASIVIEEDPLRPRGLRSRPFDGEGLATSRRRLVENGRLTGWLLDSASARQLGLSPSGHASRGGGAPGVTVGNLVLAPGEPSRDELIADVAQGVLVTELIGQGVNPVTGDYSRGASGFVIENGEIAGPVAEFTVAGNLVDMFARMRAASDLEIHHGIDTPSIRIDAMSVAGD
;
A
#
# COMPACT_ATOMS: atom_id res chain seq x y z
N SER A 1 -2.79 -22.83 15.68
CA SER A 1 -2.04 -21.87 16.51
C SER A 1 -1.30 -22.57 17.65
N ASP A 2 -1.67 -23.80 18.02
CA ASP A 2 -0.84 -24.63 18.91
C ASP A 2 0.51 -24.96 18.23
N LEU A 3 1.61 -24.74 18.96
CA LEU A 3 2.99 -24.98 18.54
C LEU A 3 3.65 -26.10 19.37
N GLY A 4 2.89 -26.87 20.14
CA GLY A 4 3.39 -28.03 20.85
C GLY A 4 3.82 -29.17 19.91
N ASP A 5 4.76 -29.99 20.35
CA ASP A 5 5.38 -31.04 19.53
C ASP A 5 4.37 -31.99 18.87
N ALA A 6 3.32 -32.40 19.61
CA ALA A 6 2.27 -33.26 19.07
C ALA A 6 1.48 -32.58 17.95
N ALA A 7 1.12 -31.31 18.12
CA ALA A 7 0.39 -30.53 17.12
C ALA A 7 1.25 -30.27 15.87
N LEU A 8 2.55 -30.01 16.05
CA LEU A 8 3.50 -29.85 14.94
C LEU A 8 3.72 -31.16 14.16
N ALA A 9 3.81 -32.29 14.86
CA ALA A 9 3.91 -33.60 14.22
C ALA A 9 2.64 -33.94 13.41
N GLU A 10 1.45 -33.67 13.97
CA GLU A 10 0.18 -33.84 13.27
C GLU A 10 0.08 -32.91 12.05
N LEU A 11 0.49 -31.64 12.19
CA LEU A 11 0.54 -30.67 11.10
C LEU A 11 1.43 -31.17 9.95
N ALA A 12 2.63 -31.65 10.27
CA ALA A 12 3.57 -32.18 9.28
C ALA A 12 2.98 -33.41 8.55
N GLN A 13 2.35 -34.33 9.29
CA GLN A 13 1.72 -35.50 8.71
C GLN A 13 0.57 -35.11 7.77
N ARG A 14 -0.30 -34.18 8.18
CA ARG A 14 -1.38 -33.66 7.32
C ARG A 14 -0.85 -33.00 6.05
N ALA A 15 0.21 -32.21 6.14
CA ALA A 15 0.83 -31.60 4.97
C ALA A 15 1.38 -32.64 3.99
N ILE A 16 1.98 -33.74 4.48
CA ILE A 16 2.44 -34.87 3.67
C ILE A 16 1.26 -35.57 2.98
N ASP A 17 0.17 -35.84 3.72
CA ASP A 17 -1.00 -36.52 3.17
C ASP A 17 -1.69 -35.66 2.09
N MET A 18 -1.79 -34.35 2.31
CA MET A 18 -2.27 -33.40 1.31
C MET A 18 -1.37 -33.37 0.06
N ALA A 19 -0.05 -33.35 0.24
CA ALA A 19 0.90 -33.35 -0.88
C ALA A 19 0.82 -34.64 -1.71
N ARG A 20 0.59 -35.80 -1.08
CA ARG A 20 0.40 -37.09 -1.77
C ARG A 20 -0.90 -37.16 -2.56
N ALA A 21 -1.95 -36.47 -2.11
CA ALA A 21 -3.24 -36.42 -2.79
C ALA A 21 -3.30 -35.36 -3.91
N ALA A 22 -2.38 -34.39 -3.91
CA ALA A 22 -2.32 -33.34 -4.91
C ALA A 22 -1.75 -33.85 -6.25
N PRO A 23 -2.21 -33.33 -7.39
CA PRO A 23 -1.55 -33.55 -8.67
C PRO A 23 -0.10 -33.05 -8.66
N GLU A 24 0.76 -33.69 -9.45
CA GLU A 24 2.15 -33.24 -9.61
C GLU A 24 2.21 -31.86 -10.27
N ASP A 25 2.90 -30.92 -9.64
CA ASP A 25 3.21 -29.60 -10.18
C ASP A 25 4.73 -29.49 -10.38
N ARG A 26 5.16 -29.53 -11.65
CA ARG A 26 6.57 -29.46 -12.05
C ARG A 26 7.27 -28.15 -11.64
N PHE A 27 6.51 -27.11 -11.28
CA PHE A 27 7.06 -25.81 -10.87
C PHE A 27 7.12 -25.66 -9.35
N ALA A 28 6.39 -26.48 -8.60
CA ALA A 28 6.41 -26.47 -7.15
C ALA A 28 7.76 -26.98 -6.61
N GLY A 29 8.29 -26.31 -5.59
CA GLY A 29 9.53 -26.70 -4.93
C GLY A 29 10.21 -25.55 -4.20
N LEU A 30 11.09 -25.87 -3.26
CA LEU A 30 11.86 -24.88 -2.48
C LEU A 30 12.71 -23.99 -3.38
N ALA A 31 13.04 -22.79 -2.90
CA ALA A 31 13.93 -21.91 -3.64
C ALA A 31 15.30 -22.54 -3.94
N PRO A 32 15.95 -22.16 -5.07
CA PRO A 32 17.30 -22.63 -5.39
C PRO A 32 18.26 -22.38 -4.22
N GLN A 33 18.96 -23.43 -3.79
CA GLN A 33 19.77 -23.41 -2.58
C GLN A 33 20.89 -22.37 -2.64
N GLU A 34 21.44 -22.15 -3.83
CA GLU A 34 22.48 -21.19 -4.13
C GLU A 34 22.03 -19.72 -4.00
N LEU A 35 20.71 -19.45 -4.04
CA LEU A 35 20.15 -18.11 -3.91
C LEU A 35 19.67 -17.78 -2.48
N LEU A 36 19.69 -18.76 -1.58
CA LEU A 36 19.31 -18.54 -0.18
C LEU A 36 20.24 -17.50 0.47
N GLY A 37 19.63 -16.55 1.17
CA GLY A 37 20.35 -15.53 1.92
C GLY A 37 21.18 -16.15 3.05
N ARG A 38 22.25 -15.45 3.43
CA ARG A 38 23.24 -15.90 4.41
C ARG A 38 23.57 -14.77 5.36
N ASP A 39 23.93 -15.13 6.58
CA ASP A 39 24.50 -14.19 7.55
C ASP A 39 25.78 -13.51 7.04
N PRO A 40 26.07 -12.28 7.49
CA PRO A 40 25.27 -11.47 8.42
C PRO A 40 24.08 -10.79 7.75
N TRP A 41 22.93 -10.77 8.43
CA TRP A 41 21.77 -9.99 8.01
C TRP A 41 21.96 -8.48 8.26
N PRO A 42 21.37 -7.61 7.42
CA PRO A 42 21.39 -6.17 7.66
C PRO A 42 20.64 -5.83 8.95
N ASP A 43 21.19 -4.89 9.72
CA ASP A 43 20.47 -4.29 10.85
C ASP A 43 19.46 -3.28 10.31
N LEU A 44 18.18 -3.63 10.47
CA LEU A 44 17.06 -2.84 9.97
C LEU A 44 16.43 -1.95 11.05
N ASP A 45 16.93 -1.98 12.28
CA ASP A 45 16.43 -1.19 13.40
C ASP A 45 14.89 -1.24 13.54
N LEU A 46 14.32 -2.46 13.65
CA LEU A 46 12.86 -2.67 13.58
C LEU A 46 12.17 -2.86 14.93
N ALA A 47 12.94 -2.96 16.02
CA ALA A 47 12.44 -3.32 17.34
C ALA A 47 12.73 -2.23 18.37
N ASP A 48 11.68 -1.55 18.79
CA ASP A 48 11.69 -0.61 19.90
C ASP A 48 11.77 -1.36 21.23
N ALA A 49 12.68 -0.95 22.10
CA ALA A 49 12.81 -1.48 23.45
C ALA A 49 11.80 -0.84 24.44
N ALA A 50 11.07 0.21 24.02
CA ALA A 50 10.11 0.90 24.86
C ALA A 50 8.95 -0.02 25.26
N ALA A 51 8.74 -0.16 26.57
CA ALA A 51 7.53 -0.75 27.10
C ALA A 51 6.39 0.28 27.06
N VAL A 52 5.26 -0.09 26.46
CA VAL A 52 4.04 0.74 26.46
C VAL A 52 2.96 0.02 27.27
N SER A 53 2.48 0.66 28.33
CA SER A 53 1.45 0.09 29.19
C SER A 53 0.05 0.24 28.59
N PRO A 54 -0.90 -0.62 28.96
CA PRO A 54 -2.31 -0.45 28.56
C PRO A 54 -2.90 0.90 28.96
N GLU A 55 -2.50 1.46 30.10
CA GLU A 55 -2.92 2.79 30.55
C GLU A 55 -2.42 3.88 29.62
N GLN A 56 -1.15 3.81 29.18
CA GLN A 56 -0.60 4.76 28.21
C GLN A 56 -1.35 4.69 26.87
N LEU A 57 -1.65 3.48 26.37
CA LEU A 57 -2.43 3.32 25.14
C LEU A 57 -3.85 3.89 25.28
N ARG A 58 -4.52 3.63 26.41
CA ARG A 58 -5.83 4.21 26.70
C ARG A 58 -5.77 5.73 26.71
N ASP A 59 -4.77 6.31 27.36
CA ASP A 59 -4.63 7.76 27.49
C ASP A 59 -4.31 8.42 26.13
N GLN A 60 -3.50 7.78 25.29
CA GLN A 60 -3.26 8.20 23.90
C GLN A 60 -4.53 8.15 23.05
N ALA A 61 -5.27 7.04 23.08
CA ALA A 61 -6.52 6.92 22.35
C ALA A 61 -7.52 8.00 22.79
N ARG A 62 -7.65 8.22 24.10
CA ARG A 62 -8.51 9.25 24.66
C ARG A 62 -8.12 10.66 24.19
N ALA A 63 -6.82 10.99 24.23
CA ALA A 63 -6.33 12.29 23.78
C ALA A 63 -6.62 12.54 22.29
N ALA A 64 -6.46 11.51 21.44
CA ALA A 64 -6.82 11.60 20.02
C ALA A 64 -8.33 11.80 19.82
N GLU A 65 -9.18 11.06 20.53
CA GLU A 65 -10.63 11.22 20.44
C GLU A 65 -11.09 12.60 20.94
N ASP A 66 -10.60 13.04 22.10
CA ASP A 66 -10.96 14.33 22.69
C ASP A 66 -10.54 15.49 21.77
N ALA A 67 -9.35 15.43 21.17
CA ALA A 67 -8.88 16.42 20.19
C ALA A 67 -9.72 16.42 18.91
N ALA A 68 -10.12 15.25 18.41
CA ALA A 68 -10.99 15.15 17.23
C ALA A 68 -12.38 15.77 17.49
N ARG A 69 -12.96 15.48 18.66
CA ARG A 69 -14.27 16.01 19.07
C ARG A 69 -14.26 17.51 19.38
N ALA A 70 -13.09 18.07 19.68
CA ALA A 70 -12.93 19.51 19.89
C ALA A 70 -12.97 20.32 18.58
N VAL A 71 -12.83 19.68 17.41
CA VAL A 71 -12.93 20.36 16.12
C VAL A 71 -14.37 20.79 15.86
N SER A 72 -14.57 22.07 15.53
CA SER A 72 -15.90 22.63 15.24
C SER A 72 -16.61 21.83 14.15
N CYS A 73 -17.91 21.62 14.33
CA CYS A 73 -18.79 20.82 13.45
C CYS A 73 -18.61 19.29 13.55
N VAL A 74 -17.69 18.77 14.36
CA VAL A 74 -17.68 17.36 14.77
C VAL A 74 -18.79 17.13 15.79
N THR A 75 -19.73 16.23 15.47
CA THR A 75 -20.94 16.00 16.27
C THR A 75 -20.98 14.61 16.89
N ASN A 76 -20.19 13.66 16.38
CA ASN A 76 -20.12 12.30 16.90
C ASN A 76 -18.73 11.68 16.67
N SER A 77 -18.44 10.59 17.39
CA SER A 77 -17.18 9.85 17.30
C SER A 77 -17.46 8.37 17.03
N GLU A 78 -16.68 7.74 16.13
CA GLU A 78 -16.61 6.28 16.01
C GLU A 78 -15.49 5.68 16.88
N GLY A 79 -14.83 6.53 17.66
CA GLY A 79 -13.76 6.17 18.59
C GLY A 79 -12.37 6.48 18.06
N ALA A 80 -11.41 6.37 18.99
CA ALA A 80 -9.99 6.34 18.69
C ALA A 80 -9.37 5.05 19.24
N ALA A 81 -8.23 4.68 18.67
CA ALA A 81 -7.47 3.51 19.09
C ALA A 81 -5.99 3.84 19.14
N ALA A 82 -5.31 3.25 20.12
CA ALA A 82 -3.86 3.18 20.17
C ALA A 82 -3.46 1.72 20.38
N SER A 83 -2.41 1.27 19.71
CA SER A 83 -1.91 -0.09 19.83
C SER A 83 -0.40 -0.14 19.82
N ALA A 84 0.13 -1.14 20.51
CA ALA A 84 1.53 -1.53 20.46
C ALA A 84 1.58 -3.06 20.28
N GLY A 85 2.52 -3.54 19.47
CA GLY A 85 2.63 -4.96 19.17
C GLY A 85 4.06 -5.36 18.82
N THR A 86 4.34 -6.64 18.99
CA THR A 86 5.60 -7.26 18.57
C THR A 86 5.30 -8.45 17.69
N SER A 87 6.01 -8.55 16.58
CA SER A 87 5.91 -9.67 15.65
C SER A 87 7.27 -10.34 15.50
N VAL A 88 7.28 -11.66 15.51
CA VAL A 88 8.44 -12.49 15.19
C VAL A 88 8.03 -13.47 14.10
N SER A 89 8.88 -13.63 13.10
CA SER A 89 8.70 -14.55 11.97
C SER A 89 9.96 -15.37 11.80
N ALA A 90 9.81 -16.69 11.80
CA ALA A 90 10.88 -17.64 11.60
C ALA A 90 10.61 -18.44 10.32
N LEU A 91 11.63 -18.63 9.49
CA LEU A 91 11.56 -19.47 8.31
C LEU A 91 12.68 -20.51 8.37
N ALA A 92 12.30 -21.78 8.17
CA ALA A 92 13.23 -22.89 8.05
C ALA A 92 12.88 -23.73 6.82
N THR A 93 13.88 -24.24 6.10
CA THR A 93 13.69 -25.10 4.93
C THR A 93 14.64 -26.31 4.96
N SER A 94 14.29 -27.38 4.26
CA SER A 94 15.16 -28.56 4.15
C SER A 94 16.43 -28.33 3.31
N HIS A 95 16.56 -27.19 2.62
CA HIS A 95 17.81 -26.74 2.02
C HIS A 95 18.80 -26.16 3.05
N GLY A 96 18.44 -26.16 4.33
CA GLY A 96 19.28 -25.70 5.44
C GLY A 96 19.13 -24.20 5.74
N PHE A 97 18.19 -23.49 5.09
CA PHE A 97 17.86 -22.12 5.49
C PHE A 97 17.20 -22.13 6.86
N GLY A 98 17.60 -21.19 7.72
CA GLY A 98 17.02 -20.98 9.03
C GLY A 98 17.31 -19.54 9.47
N ALA A 99 16.28 -18.71 9.52
CA ALA A 99 16.44 -17.33 9.96
C ALA A 99 15.17 -16.82 10.65
N VAL A 100 15.37 -15.84 11.52
CA VAL A 100 14.31 -15.16 12.26
C VAL A 100 14.44 -13.67 12.01
N HIS A 101 13.31 -13.02 11.77
CA HIS A 101 13.23 -11.56 11.78
C HIS A 101 11.97 -11.14 12.54
N GLY A 102 11.94 -9.92 13.00
CA GLY A 102 10.83 -9.40 13.77
C GLY A 102 10.94 -7.90 13.95
N GLY A 103 9.98 -7.35 14.67
CA GLY A 103 9.94 -5.93 14.96
C GLY A 103 8.74 -5.57 15.80
N THR A 104 8.72 -4.32 16.23
CA THR A 104 7.61 -3.71 16.96
C THR A 104 6.75 -2.89 16.00
N SER A 105 5.54 -2.56 16.44
CA SER A 105 4.71 -1.58 15.77
C SER A 105 3.90 -0.82 16.80
N HIS A 106 3.82 0.49 16.64
CA HIS A 106 2.96 1.37 17.42
C HIS A 106 2.03 2.09 16.44
N ALA A 107 0.76 2.26 16.81
CA ALA A 107 -0.20 2.95 15.98
C ALA A 107 -1.20 3.76 16.81
N ILE A 108 -1.63 4.90 16.27
CA ILE A 108 -2.72 5.73 16.80
C ILE A 108 -3.66 6.08 15.64
N SER A 109 -4.95 6.04 15.88
CA SER A 109 -5.99 6.42 14.92
C SER A 109 -7.18 7.07 15.60
N ALA A 110 -7.87 7.96 14.90
CA ALA A 110 -9.16 8.51 15.29
C ALA A 110 -10.11 8.56 14.08
N THR A 111 -11.38 8.24 14.30
CA THR A 111 -12.45 8.33 13.30
C THR A 111 -13.63 9.08 13.90
N VAL A 112 -14.07 10.14 13.23
CA VAL A 112 -15.15 11.00 13.73
C VAL A 112 -16.14 11.36 12.63
N VAL A 113 -17.31 11.85 13.07
CA VAL A 113 -18.40 12.26 12.20
C VAL A 113 -18.67 13.75 12.40
N ALA A 114 -18.65 14.50 11.31
CA ALA A 114 -19.04 15.89 11.24
C ALA A 114 -20.47 16.06 10.68
N GLY A 115 -21.15 17.11 11.09
CA GLY A 115 -22.50 17.46 10.60
C GLY A 115 -23.64 16.69 11.27
N GLU A 116 -24.88 16.99 10.88
CA GLU A 116 -26.09 16.42 11.48
C GLU A 116 -27.02 15.81 10.44
N GLY A 117 -27.96 14.97 10.90
CA GLY A 117 -29.00 14.40 10.04
C GLY A 117 -28.43 13.65 8.83
N ALA A 118 -28.91 14.03 7.63
CA ALA A 118 -28.51 13.45 6.35
C ALA A 118 -27.19 14.01 5.80
N GLU A 119 -26.65 15.08 6.37
CA GLU A 119 -25.41 15.72 5.92
C GLU A 119 -24.15 15.18 6.63
N LYS A 120 -24.30 14.11 7.42
CA LYS A 120 -23.20 13.52 8.17
C LYS A 120 -22.08 13.05 7.24
N GLN A 121 -20.86 13.49 7.56
CA GLN A 121 -19.65 13.08 6.87
C GLN A 121 -18.69 12.45 7.86
N ARG A 122 -18.00 11.40 7.42
CA ARG A 122 -17.03 10.69 8.23
C ARG A 122 -15.67 10.76 7.59
N ASP A 123 -14.64 10.99 8.40
CA ASP A 123 -13.27 10.70 7.99
C ASP A 123 -12.42 10.30 9.21
N HIS A 124 -11.16 10.02 8.96
CA HIS A 124 -10.22 9.46 9.91
C HIS A 124 -8.80 9.97 9.65
N ALA A 125 -7.96 9.80 10.66
CA ALA A 125 -6.52 9.92 10.55
C ALA A 125 -5.86 8.81 11.37
N TRP A 126 -4.69 8.38 10.92
CA TRP A 126 -3.90 7.38 11.63
C TRP A 126 -2.42 7.47 11.25
N ARG A 127 -1.57 6.93 12.12
CA ARG A 127 -0.15 6.69 11.86
C ARG A 127 0.28 5.37 12.48
N GLN A 128 1.26 4.73 11.86
CA GLN A 128 1.94 3.55 12.37
C GLN A 128 3.45 3.72 12.20
N THR A 129 4.21 3.31 13.20
CA THR A 129 5.68 3.37 13.20
C THR A 129 6.27 2.14 13.88
N ARG A 130 7.57 1.91 13.69
CA ARG A 130 8.31 0.88 14.43
C ARG A 130 8.60 1.28 15.87
N TYR A 131 8.84 2.56 16.10
CA TYR A 131 9.16 3.14 17.41
C TYR A 131 8.06 4.06 17.91
N ALA A 132 7.75 3.97 19.21
CA ALA A 132 6.76 4.82 19.86
C ALA A 132 7.13 6.31 19.77
N ALA A 133 8.42 6.63 19.85
CA ALA A 133 8.93 8.00 19.76
C ALA A 133 8.75 8.64 18.38
N ASP A 134 8.57 7.83 17.33
CA ASP A 134 8.38 8.29 15.96
C ASP A 134 6.89 8.57 15.65
N LEU A 135 5.96 8.19 16.56
CA LEU A 135 4.54 8.54 16.41
C LEU A 135 4.34 10.04 16.63
N PRO A 136 3.46 10.69 15.85
CA PRO A 136 3.04 12.05 16.16
C PRO A 136 2.21 12.07 17.46
N ALA A 137 2.04 13.27 18.01
CA ALA A 137 1.17 13.49 19.15
C ALA A 137 -0.25 12.95 18.87
N PRO A 138 -0.89 12.26 19.83
CA PRO A 138 -2.27 11.77 19.66
C PRO A 138 -3.25 12.89 19.31
N GLU A 139 -3.06 14.08 19.89
CA GLU A 139 -3.88 15.26 19.63
C GLU A 139 -3.80 15.68 18.17
N TRP A 140 -2.62 15.61 17.54
CA TRP A 140 -2.45 15.91 16.13
C TRP A 140 -3.25 14.95 15.25
N ILE A 141 -3.23 13.64 15.56
CA ILE A 141 -4.04 12.64 14.86
C ILE A 141 -5.53 12.97 15.01
N GLY A 142 -5.95 13.31 16.23
CA GLY A 142 -7.33 13.70 16.53
C GLY A 142 -7.79 14.91 15.72
N THR A 143 -7.06 16.02 15.82
CA THR A 143 -7.34 17.25 15.08
C THR A 143 -7.41 17.00 13.59
N LEU A 144 -6.45 16.27 13.02
CA LEU A 144 -6.44 15.94 11.59
C LEU A 144 -7.66 15.11 11.17
N ALA A 145 -8.10 14.16 11.99
CA ALA A 145 -9.32 13.38 11.72
C ALA A 145 -10.57 14.28 11.72
N GLY A 146 -10.69 15.18 12.69
CA GLY A 146 -11.78 16.15 12.77
C GLY A 146 -11.80 17.12 11.59
N GLU A 147 -10.65 17.71 11.25
CA GLU A 147 -10.52 18.64 10.12
C GLU A 147 -10.91 17.97 8.80
N ARG A 148 -10.47 16.73 8.57
CA ARG A 148 -10.84 15.96 7.38
C ARG A 148 -12.34 15.66 7.32
N ALA A 149 -12.96 15.25 8.43
CA ALA A 149 -14.39 15.00 8.47
C ALA A 149 -15.19 16.28 8.17
N VAL A 150 -14.77 17.42 8.71
CA VAL A 150 -15.40 18.73 8.48
C VAL A 150 -15.21 19.21 7.05
N ALA A 151 -14.04 19.00 6.45
CA ALA A 151 -13.75 19.41 5.07
C ALA A 151 -14.69 18.73 4.05
N ARG A 152 -15.26 17.57 4.38
CA ARG A 152 -16.21 16.84 3.52
C ARG A 152 -17.65 17.38 3.56
N LEU A 153 -17.99 18.28 4.49
CA LEU A 153 -19.37 18.70 4.72
C LEU A 153 -20.01 19.36 3.49
N ARG A 154 -21.29 19.02 3.26
CA ARG A 154 -22.12 19.54 2.17
C ARG A 154 -21.43 19.39 0.80
N PRO A 155 -21.10 18.16 0.39
CA PRO A 155 -20.42 17.93 -0.88
C PRO A 155 -21.33 18.33 -2.05
N ALA A 156 -20.75 19.00 -3.03
CA ALA A 156 -21.40 19.25 -4.30
C ALA A 156 -21.38 17.99 -5.17
N ARG A 157 -22.22 17.98 -6.21
CA ARG A 157 -22.18 16.98 -7.27
C ARG A 157 -21.33 17.46 -8.43
N LEU A 158 -20.67 16.52 -9.09
CA LEU A 158 -19.82 16.80 -10.22
C LEU A 158 -20.58 16.56 -11.53
N LYS A 159 -20.35 17.40 -12.54
CA LYS A 159 -20.83 17.13 -13.90
C LYS A 159 -20.01 16.01 -14.51
N SER A 160 -20.66 15.12 -15.25
CA SER A 160 -19.97 14.07 -15.99
C SER A 160 -19.10 14.63 -17.12
N GLY A 161 -17.92 14.05 -17.32
CA GLY A 161 -17.02 14.41 -18.41
C GLY A 161 -15.57 13.97 -18.22
N PRO A 162 -14.73 14.16 -19.25
CA PRO A 162 -13.29 13.97 -19.11
C PRO A 162 -12.69 15.07 -18.22
N MET A 163 -11.90 14.70 -17.22
CA MET A 163 -11.28 15.65 -16.29
C MET A 163 -9.87 15.23 -15.90
N THR A 164 -9.10 16.20 -15.40
CA THR A 164 -7.87 15.93 -14.66
C THR A 164 -8.23 15.43 -13.27
N VAL A 165 -7.62 14.31 -12.87
CA VAL A 165 -7.78 13.71 -11.55
C VAL A 165 -6.44 13.75 -10.83
N VAL A 166 -6.44 14.28 -9.62
CA VAL A 166 -5.30 14.25 -8.71
C VAL A 166 -5.62 13.29 -7.58
N PHE A 167 -4.78 12.28 -7.37
CA PHE A 167 -4.90 11.33 -6.27
C PHE A 167 -4.06 11.84 -5.09
N ASP A 168 -4.71 12.06 -3.96
CA ASP A 168 -4.05 12.37 -2.71
C ASP A 168 -3.13 11.22 -2.26
N PRO A 169 -2.00 11.49 -1.57
CA PRO A 169 -1.10 10.46 -1.04
C PRO A 169 -1.81 9.32 -0.28
N ARG A 170 -2.92 9.60 0.40
CA ARG A 170 -3.73 8.60 1.11
C ARG A 170 -4.28 7.49 0.21
N VAL A 171 -4.52 7.78 -1.07
CA VAL A 171 -5.13 6.85 -2.04
C VAL A 171 -4.23 6.51 -3.21
N GLY A 172 -3.20 7.33 -3.48
CA GLY A 172 -2.25 7.15 -4.59
C GLY A 172 -1.51 5.82 -4.53
N GLY A 173 -1.18 5.34 -3.33
CA GLY A 173 -0.55 4.02 -3.13
C GLY A 173 -1.35 2.83 -3.68
N SER A 174 -2.68 2.98 -3.87
CA SER A 174 -3.48 1.92 -4.51
C SER A 174 -3.12 1.71 -6.00
N LEU A 175 -2.74 2.77 -6.72
CA LEU A 175 -2.29 2.68 -8.12
C LEU A 175 -1.02 1.82 -8.23
N LEU A 176 -0.07 2.05 -7.32
CA LEU A 176 1.15 1.25 -7.19
C LEU A 176 0.84 -0.20 -6.78
N GLY A 177 -0.15 -0.41 -5.92
CA GLY A 177 -0.63 -1.75 -5.58
C GLY A 177 -1.15 -2.52 -6.79
N HIS A 178 -1.89 -1.85 -7.69
CA HIS A 178 -2.34 -2.45 -8.95
C HIS A 178 -1.18 -2.77 -9.89
N LEU A 179 -0.18 -1.88 -9.98
CA LEU A 179 1.05 -2.13 -10.73
C LEU A 179 1.78 -3.39 -10.20
N VAL A 180 2.03 -3.47 -8.89
CA VAL A 180 2.69 -4.61 -8.24
C VAL A 180 1.95 -5.92 -8.52
N SER A 181 0.62 -5.90 -8.42
CA SER A 181 -0.21 -7.07 -8.74
C SER A 181 -0.03 -7.52 -10.19
N ALA A 182 0.00 -6.57 -11.13
CA ALA A 182 0.18 -6.88 -12.55
C ALA A 182 1.61 -7.31 -12.89
N MET A 183 2.62 -6.82 -12.16
CA MET A 183 4.02 -7.25 -12.28
C MET A 183 4.30 -8.61 -11.63
N SER A 184 3.33 -9.19 -10.91
CA SER A 184 3.51 -10.44 -10.19
C SER A 184 3.76 -11.61 -11.13
N GLY A 185 4.80 -12.38 -10.85
CA GLY A 185 5.17 -13.60 -11.56
C GLY A 185 3.99 -14.55 -11.71
N PRO A 186 3.21 -14.85 -10.66
CA PRO A 186 2.00 -15.65 -10.79
C PRO A 186 0.97 -15.10 -11.77
N ALA A 187 0.75 -13.78 -11.85
CA ALA A 187 -0.18 -13.19 -12.81
C ALA A 187 0.34 -13.27 -14.25
N ILE A 188 1.65 -13.04 -14.46
CA ILE A 188 2.29 -13.17 -15.78
C ILE A 188 2.26 -14.63 -16.26
N ALA A 189 2.66 -15.55 -15.40
CA ALA A 189 2.65 -16.99 -15.65
C ALA A 189 1.24 -17.53 -16.00
N ARG A 190 0.20 -17.01 -15.35
CA ARG A 190 -1.20 -17.38 -15.61
C ARG A 190 -1.86 -16.56 -16.72
N ARG A 191 -1.13 -15.59 -17.30
CA ARG A 191 -1.62 -14.67 -18.34
C ARG A 191 -2.86 -13.87 -17.90
N THR A 192 -2.90 -13.49 -16.62
CA THR A 192 -3.98 -12.73 -15.99
C THR A 192 -3.54 -11.31 -15.61
N SER A 193 -2.69 -10.70 -16.44
CA SER A 193 -2.11 -9.38 -16.20
C SER A 193 -2.25 -8.50 -17.43
N PHE A 194 -2.63 -7.24 -17.24
CA PHE A 194 -2.64 -6.21 -18.28
C PHE A 194 -1.25 -5.80 -18.77
N LEU A 195 -0.19 -6.22 -18.06
CA LEU A 195 1.22 -6.00 -18.41
C LEU A 195 1.83 -7.13 -19.24
N LEU A 196 1.04 -8.15 -19.59
CA LEU A 196 1.51 -9.24 -20.42
C LEU A 196 2.13 -8.72 -21.73
N ASP A 197 3.33 -9.18 -22.04
CA ASP A 197 4.11 -8.80 -23.22
C ASP A 197 4.53 -7.30 -23.29
N ARG A 198 4.46 -6.56 -22.17
CA ARG A 198 4.78 -5.12 -22.09
C ARG A 198 6.06 -4.76 -21.33
N LEU A 199 6.94 -5.73 -21.08
CA LEU A 199 8.17 -5.48 -20.30
C LEU A 199 9.08 -4.43 -20.96
N ASP A 200 9.14 -4.45 -22.29
CA ASP A 200 9.94 -3.54 -23.10
C ASP A 200 9.13 -2.35 -23.66
N GLU A 201 8.00 -2.01 -23.04
CA GLU A 201 7.19 -0.85 -23.42
C GLU A 201 7.49 0.34 -22.51
N ALA A 202 7.48 1.56 -23.06
CA ALA A 202 7.47 2.78 -22.27
C ALA A 202 6.04 3.02 -21.77
N LEU A 203 5.76 2.57 -20.54
CA LEU A 203 4.45 2.65 -19.89
C LEU A 203 4.26 3.94 -19.08
N PHE A 204 5.34 4.66 -18.81
CA PHE A 204 5.36 5.89 -18.02
C PHE A 204 6.17 6.97 -18.73
N ASP A 205 6.01 8.22 -18.31
CA ASP A 205 6.98 9.27 -18.62
C ASP A 205 8.36 8.90 -18.07
N ALA A 206 9.43 9.35 -18.74
CA ALA A 206 10.80 9.02 -18.37
C ALA A 206 11.22 9.52 -16.97
N SER A 207 10.55 10.56 -16.47
CA SER A 207 10.77 11.10 -15.12
C SER A 207 10.19 10.24 -14.00
N ILE A 208 9.27 9.31 -14.31
CA ILE A 208 8.65 8.46 -13.30
C ILE A 208 9.63 7.36 -12.86
N VAL A 209 9.94 7.37 -11.57
CA VAL A 209 10.74 6.34 -10.91
C VAL A 209 9.92 5.73 -9.79
N ILE A 210 9.78 4.41 -9.82
CA ILE A 210 9.16 3.65 -8.73
C ILE A 210 10.22 2.74 -8.15
N GLU A 211 10.52 2.90 -6.88
CA GLU A 211 11.61 2.22 -6.19
C GLU A 211 11.15 1.50 -4.93
N GLU A 212 11.80 0.38 -4.66
CA GLU A 212 11.57 -0.46 -3.50
C GLU A 212 12.84 -0.48 -2.64
N ASP A 213 12.68 -0.30 -1.33
CA ASP A 213 13.76 -0.46 -0.35
C ASP A 213 13.33 -1.40 0.78
N PRO A 214 13.45 -2.73 0.60
CA PRO A 214 13.10 -3.69 1.65
C PRO A 214 14.10 -3.67 2.81
N LEU A 215 15.18 -2.89 2.70
CA LEU A 215 16.25 -2.77 3.68
C LEU A 215 16.24 -1.40 4.40
N ARG A 216 15.14 -0.63 4.26
CA ARG A 216 14.99 0.67 4.93
C ARG A 216 15.01 0.51 6.45
N PRO A 217 15.91 1.17 7.19
CA PRO A 217 15.85 1.19 8.64
C PRO A 217 14.48 1.71 9.12
N ARG A 218 13.89 1.06 10.12
CA ARG A 218 12.54 1.38 10.65
C ARG A 218 11.41 1.34 9.64
N GLY A 219 11.60 0.78 8.44
CA GLY A 219 10.54 0.67 7.45
C GLY A 219 9.43 -0.29 7.88
N LEU A 220 8.18 0.07 7.60
CA LEU A 220 7.02 -0.75 7.98
C LEU A 220 6.97 -2.09 7.24
N ARG A 221 7.60 -2.20 6.07
CA ARG A 221 7.69 -3.44 5.28
C ARG A 221 9.12 -3.91 5.05
N SER A 222 10.06 -3.47 5.90
CA SER A 222 11.44 -3.93 5.82
C SER A 222 11.58 -5.38 6.24
N ARG A 223 12.37 -6.14 5.50
CA ARG A 223 12.67 -7.55 5.78
C ARG A 223 14.03 -7.91 5.17
N PRO A 224 14.86 -8.70 5.87
CA PRO A 224 16.19 -9.07 5.38
C PRO A 224 16.15 -10.19 4.31
N PHE A 225 15.09 -11.00 4.32
CA PHE A 225 14.84 -12.06 3.35
C PHE A 225 13.35 -12.15 3.01
N ASP A 226 13.05 -12.77 1.87
CA ASP A 226 11.69 -12.96 1.36
C ASP A 226 11.03 -14.22 1.95
N GLY A 227 9.80 -14.50 1.54
CA GLY A 227 9.02 -15.66 1.99
C GLY A 227 9.66 -17.01 1.68
N GLU A 228 10.68 -17.10 0.84
CA GLU A 228 11.37 -18.36 0.50
C GLU A 228 12.81 -18.42 1.02
N GLY A 229 13.28 -17.36 1.69
CA GLY A 229 14.60 -17.27 2.29
C GLY A 229 15.65 -16.62 1.38
N LEU A 230 15.24 -16.01 0.26
CA LEU A 230 16.14 -15.23 -0.58
C LEU A 230 16.42 -13.88 0.08
N ALA A 231 17.67 -13.40 0.02
CA ALA A 231 17.99 -12.05 0.46
C ALA A 231 17.19 -11.02 -0.37
N THR A 232 16.62 -10.02 0.30
CA THR A 232 15.95 -8.91 -0.38
C THR A 232 16.98 -7.86 -0.81
N SER A 233 16.64 -7.05 -1.81
CA SER A 233 17.53 -6.00 -2.32
C SER A 233 16.74 -4.79 -2.78
N ARG A 234 17.40 -3.63 -2.76
CA ARG A 234 16.84 -2.39 -3.33
C ARG A 234 16.70 -2.54 -4.83
N ARG A 235 15.58 -2.08 -5.38
CA ARG A 235 15.31 -2.19 -6.80
C ARG A 235 14.44 -1.04 -7.29
N ARG A 236 14.75 -0.52 -8.47
CA ARG A 236 13.79 0.29 -9.25
C ARG A 236 12.86 -0.64 -9.98
N LEU A 237 11.57 -0.56 -9.72
CA LEU A 237 10.54 -1.31 -10.46
C LEU A 237 10.21 -0.62 -11.79
N VAL A 238 10.26 0.71 -11.80
CA VAL A 238 10.11 1.55 -13.00
C VAL A 238 11.27 2.51 -13.09
N GLU A 239 11.89 2.58 -14.27
CA GLU A 239 12.98 3.51 -14.57
C GLU A 239 12.96 3.86 -16.07
N ASN A 240 13.22 5.13 -16.41
CA ASN A 240 13.20 5.63 -17.80
C ASN A 240 11.91 5.25 -18.55
N GLY A 241 10.77 5.35 -17.86
CA GLY A 241 9.45 5.06 -18.41
C GLY A 241 9.09 3.57 -18.52
N ARG A 242 9.98 2.65 -18.11
CA ARG A 242 9.89 1.21 -18.41
C ARG A 242 9.94 0.36 -17.16
N LEU A 243 9.33 -0.82 -17.21
CA LEU A 243 9.47 -1.83 -16.16
C LEU A 243 10.89 -2.42 -16.19
N THR A 244 11.48 -2.70 -15.04
CA THR A 244 12.82 -3.31 -14.96
C THR A 244 12.80 -4.84 -14.83
N GLY A 245 11.61 -5.45 -14.81
CA GLY A 245 11.39 -6.89 -14.72
C GLY A 245 10.18 -7.27 -13.88
N TRP A 246 9.92 -8.57 -13.79
CA TRP A 246 8.83 -9.13 -12.99
C TRP A 246 9.20 -9.31 -11.52
N LEU A 247 8.17 -9.42 -10.67
CA LEU A 247 8.29 -9.76 -9.25
C LEU A 247 8.01 -11.26 -9.10
N LEU A 248 9.07 -12.02 -8.90
CA LEU A 248 9.07 -13.48 -9.02
C LEU A 248 9.36 -14.17 -7.67
N ASP A 249 8.48 -15.11 -7.31
CA ASP A 249 8.78 -16.23 -6.40
C ASP A 249 9.43 -17.38 -7.17
N SER A 250 9.82 -18.45 -6.48
CA SER A 250 10.50 -19.58 -7.11
C SER A 250 9.65 -20.36 -8.11
N ALA A 251 8.35 -20.52 -7.84
CA ALA A 251 7.46 -21.28 -8.71
C ALA A 251 7.20 -20.54 -10.03
N SER A 252 6.84 -19.27 -9.95
CA SER A 252 6.62 -18.42 -11.13
C SER A 252 7.90 -18.17 -11.91
N ALA A 253 9.06 -18.04 -11.24
CA ALA A 253 10.35 -17.99 -11.91
C ALA A 253 10.60 -19.23 -12.78
N ARG A 254 10.40 -20.45 -12.23
CA ARG A 254 10.52 -21.69 -13.01
C ARG A 254 9.54 -21.74 -14.18
N GLN A 255 8.29 -21.34 -13.95
CA GLN A 255 7.26 -21.36 -14.99
C GLN A 255 7.58 -20.42 -16.16
N LEU A 256 8.24 -19.29 -15.88
CA LEU A 256 8.64 -18.29 -16.87
C LEU A 256 10.06 -18.53 -17.42
N GLY A 257 10.80 -19.52 -16.92
CA GLY A 257 12.20 -19.74 -17.31
C GLY A 257 13.14 -18.62 -16.85
N LEU A 258 12.81 -17.96 -15.73
CA LEU A 258 13.54 -16.84 -15.14
C LEU A 258 14.14 -17.21 -13.77
N SER A 259 14.91 -16.30 -13.18
CA SER A 259 15.40 -16.43 -11.80
C SER A 259 14.43 -15.77 -10.80
N PRO A 260 14.26 -16.32 -9.59
CA PRO A 260 13.49 -15.68 -8.53
C PRO A 260 14.14 -14.35 -8.14
N SER A 261 13.33 -13.41 -7.63
CA SER A 261 13.74 -12.01 -7.51
C SER A 261 13.77 -11.48 -6.08
N GLY A 262 13.58 -12.33 -5.07
CA GLY A 262 13.51 -11.91 -3.67
C GLY A 262 12.16 -11.27 -3.27
N HIS A 263 11.09 -11.58 -4.00
CA HIS A 263 9.75 -11.00 -3.76
C HIS A 263 8.74 -12.02 -3.22
N ALA A 264 9.15 -13.26 -2.91
CA ALA A 264 8.20 -14.23 -2.40
C ALA A 264 7.58 -13.72 -1.09
N SER A 265 6.29 -13.98 -0.90
CA SER A 265 5.54 -13.70 0.32
C SER A 265 4.98 -14.99 0.86
N ARG A 266 5.04 -15.19 2.18
CA ARG A 266 4.33 -16.29 2.86
C ARG A 266 3.17 -15.75 3.69
N GLY A 267 2.08 -16.52 3.68
CA GLY A 267 0.91 -16.35 4.54
C GLY A 267 0.30 -17.73 4.83
N GLY A 268 -0.97 -17.78 5.27
CA GLY A 268 -1.66 -19.05 5.54
C GLY A 268 -1.98 -19.91 4.31
N GLY A 269 -1.60 -19.48 3.10
CA GLY A 269 -1.87 -20.16 1.82
C GLY A 269 -0.62 -20.32 0.96
N ALA A 270 -0.83 -20.53 -0.35
CA ALA A 270 0.27 -20.64 -1.31
C ALA A 270 1.15 -19.38 -1.29
N PRO A 271 2.47 -19.51 -1.58
CA PRO A 271 3.34 -18.36 -1.76
C PRO A 271 2.75 -17.37 -2.77
N GLY A 272 2.89 -16.10 -2.46
CA GLY A 272 2.55 -14.99 -3.35
C GLY A 272 3.78 -14.14 -3.58
N VAL A 273 3.57 -12.93 -4.12
CA VAL A 273 4.65 -11.95 -4.22
C VAL A 273 4.28 -10.66 -3.50
N THR A 274 5.29 -9.98 -2.97
CA THR A 274 5.11 -8.72 -2.24
C THR A 274 6.36 -7.87 -2.28
N VAL A 275 6.20 -6.57 -2.05
CA VAL A 275 7.26 -5.55 -2.05
C VAL A 275 7.53 -5.02 -0.64
N GLY A 276 8.72 -4.49 -0.38
CA GLY A 276 9.16 -3.84 0.84
C GLY A 276 9.38 -2.34 0.67
N ASN A 277 8.56 -1.52 1.32
CA ASN A 277 8.68 -0.05 1.33
C ASN A 277 8.76 0.54 -0.09
N LEU A 278 7.70 0.34 -0.87
CA LEU A 278 7.61 0.85 -2.24
C LEU A 278 7.29 2.35 -2.24
N VAL A 279 7.97 3.10 -3.09
CA VAL A 279 7.81 4.55 -3.21
C VAL A 279 7.73 4.95 -4.68
N LEU A 280 6.76 5.78 -5.03
CA LEU A 280 6.85 6.63 -6.21
C LEU A 280 7.74 7.83 -5.84
N ALA A 281 8.87 8.00 -6.53
CA ALA A 281 9.78 9.11 -6.27
C ALA A 281 9.05 10.46 -6.46
N PRO A 282 9.38 11.47 -5.63
CA PRO A 282 8.76 12.79 -5.75
C PRO A 282 9.14 13.43 -7.08
N GLY A 283 8.18 14.13 -7.69
CA GLY A 283 8.45 15.04 -8.79
C GLY A 283 8.97 16.39 -8.30
N GLU A 284 9.22 17.29 -9.24
CA GLU A 284 9.66 18.66 -8.95
C GLU A 284 8.53 19.59 -8.47
N PRO A 285 7.33 19.64 -9.10
CA PRO A 285 6.33 20.63 -8.72
C PRO A 285 5.69 20.27 -7.38
N SER A 286 5.42 21.28 -6.55
CA SER A 286 4.48 21.14 -5.43
C SER A 286 3.09 20.73 -5.92
N ARG A 287 2.23 20.24 -5.03
CA ARG A 287 0.84 19.90 -5.39
C ARG A 287 0.11 21.12 -5.98
N ASP A 288 0.32 22.29 -5.42
CA ASP A 288 -0.33 23.52 -5.87
C ASP A 288 0.15 23.91 -7.29
N GLU A 289 1.44 23.78 -7.57
CA GLU A 289 1.99 23.95 -8.93
C GLU A 289 1.50 22.86 -9.90
N LEU A 290 1.33 21.63 -9.42
CA LEU A 290 0.84 20.51 -10.22
C LEU A 290 -0.61 20.70 -10.67
N ILE A 291 -1.41 21.48 -9.92
CA ILE A 291 -2.80 21.77 -10.26
C ILE A 291 -3.01 23.16 -10.89
N ALA A 292 -2.01 24.04 -10.90
CA ALA A 292 -2.17 25.44 -11.30
C ALA A 292 -2.77 25.66 -12.71
N ASP A 293 -2.51 24.76 -13.67
CA ASP A 293 -3.07 24.81 -15.03
C ASP A 293 -4.41 24.07 -15.18
N VAL A 294 -4.93 23.46 -14.12
CA VAL A 294 -6.17 22.70 -14.14
C VAL A 294 -7.37 23.64 -14.05
N ALA A 295 -8.00 23.91 -15.19
CA ALA A 295 -9.22 24.71 -15.27
C ALA A 295 -10.38 24.05 -14.50
N GLN A 296 -10.55 22.73 -14.67
CA GLN A 296 -11.54 21.93 -13.96
C GLN A 296 -10.99 20.52 -13.73
N GLY A 297 -11.03 20.04 -12.49
CA GLY A 297 -10.57 18.73 -12.12
C GLY A 297 -11.08 18.29 -10.75
N VAL A 298 -10.56 17.17 -10.26
CA VAL A 298 -10.89 16.66 -8.92
C VAL A 298 -9.65 16.16 -8.19
N LEU A 299 -9.52 16.53 -6.92
CA LEU A 299 -8.62 15.91 -5.97
C LEU A 299 -9.37 14.77 -5.28
N VAL A 300 -8.96 13.53 -5.50
CA VAL A 300 -9.56 12.33 -4.90
C VAL A 300 -8.83 11.99 -3.61
N THR A 301 -9.58 11.94 -2.50
CA THR A 301 -9.05 11.61 -1.16
C THR A 301 -9.61 10.30 -0.61
N GLU A 302 -10.62 9.72 -1.25
CA GLU A 302 -11.21 8.42 -0.89
C GLU A 302 -11.64 7.67 -2.16
N LEU A 303 -11.40 6.35 -2.18
CA LEU A 303 -11.82 5.46 -3.25
C LEU A 303 -12.60 4.27 -2.67
N ILE A 304 -13.71 3.92 -3.31
CA ILE A 304 -14.65 2.88 -2.88
C ILE A 304 -14.84 1.86 -4.01
N GLY A 305 -14.99 0.59 -3.63
CA GLY A 305 -15.25 -0.51 -4.56
C GLY A 305 -13.98 -1.15 -5.15
N GLN A 306 -14.19 -2.28 -5.81
CA GLN A 306 -13.17 -3.21 -6.33
C GLN A 306 -13.09 -3.20 -7.88
N GLY A 307 -13.54 -2.13 -8.54
CA GLY A 307 -13.73 -2.10 -10.00
C GLY A 307 -12.43 -1.98 -10.80
N VAL A 308 -11.46 -2.83 -10.53
CA VAL A 308 -10.21 -2.93 -11.30
C VAL A 308 -10.09 -4.33 -11.88
N ASN A 309 -9.97 -4.42 -13.20
CA ASN A 309 -9.77 -5.69 -13.89
C ASN A 309 -8.27 -5.96 -14.06
N PRO A 310 -7.70 -6.99 -13.41
CA PRO A 310 -6.27 -7.26 -13.48
C PRO A 310 -5.82 -7.74 -14.87
N VAL A 311 -6.74 -8.25 -15.71
CA VAL A 311 -6.43 -8.78 -17.04
C VAL A 311 -6.39 -7.68 -18.09
N THR A 312 -7.35 -6.76 -18.08
CA THR A 312 -7.48 -5.70 -19.10
C THR A 312 -6.89 -4.37 -18.66
N GLY A 313 -6.75 -4.14 -17.35
CA GLY A 313 -6.36 -2.85 -16.79
C GLY A 313 -7.51 -1.87 -16.65
N ASP A 314 -8.75 -2.27 -16.97
CA ASP A 314 -9.91 -1.40 -16.80
C ASP A 314 -10.07 -1.00 -15.34
N TYR A 315 -10.23 0.31 -15.11
CA TYR A 315 -10.31 0.92 -13.80
C TYR A 315 -11.61 1.72 -13.69
N SER A 316 -12.38 1.47 -12.66
CA SER A 316 -13.62 2.19 -12.33
C SER A 316 -13.91 2.08 -10.84
N ARG A 317 -13.80 3.20 -10.11
CA ARG A 317 -14.00 3.21 -8.66
C ARG A 317 -14.82 4.42 -8.24
N GLY A 318 -15.73 4.21 -7.30
CA GLY A 318 -16.42 5.30 -6.63
C GLY A 318 -15.41 6.15 -5.89
N ALA A 319 -15.61 7.46 -5.86
CA ALA A 319 -14.66 8.41 -5.32
C ALA A 319 -15.35 9.54 -4.57
N SER A 320 -14.61 10.11 -3.62
CA SER A 320 -14.94 11.38 -3.00
C SER A 320 -13.66 12.20 -2.79
N GLY A 321 -13.83 13.51 -2.64
CA GLY A 321 -12.72 14.43 -2.46
C GLY A 321 -13.15 15.87 -2.69
N PHE A 322 -12.39 16.62 -3.50
CA PHE A 322 -12.58 18.05 -3.70
C PHE A 322 -12.51 18.43 -5.17
N VAL A 323 -13.31 19.42 -5.59
CA VAL A 323 -13.20 19.99 -6.92
C VAL A 323 -11.96 20.90 -6.99
N ILE A 324 -11.30 20.86 -8.14
CA ILE A 324 -10.26 21.81 -8.53
C ILE A 324 -10.86 22.74 -9.56
N GLU A 325 -10.84 24.05 -9.29
CA GLU A 325 -11.31 25.10 -10.20
C GLU A 325 -10.22 26.15 -10.37
N ASN A 326 -9.81 26.40 -11.61
CA ASN A 326 -8.76 27.38 -11.95
C ASN A 326 -7.47 27.23 -11.12
N GLY A 327 -7.07 25.98 -10.88
CA GLY A 327 -5.87 25.65 -10.11
C GLY A 327 -6.00 25.75 -8.59
N GLU A 328 -7.20 25.90 -8.06
CA GLU A 328 -7.46 25.95 -6.61
C GLU A 328 -8.43 24.86 -6.16
N ILE A 329 -8.22 24.32 -4.96
CA ILE A 329 -9.17 23.40 -4.32
C ILE A 329 -10.37 24.22 -3.83
N ALA A 330 -11.53 24.08 -4.47
CA ALA A 330 -12.65 25.00 -4.24
C ALA A 330 -13.74 24.47 -3.28
N GLY A 331 -13.89 23.15 -3.14
CA GLY A 331 -14.89 22.58 -2.22
C GLY A 331 -15.09 21.07 -2.34
N PRO A 332 -15.78 20.43 -1.37
CA PRO A 332 -15.96 18.99 -1.35
C PRO A 332 -16.92 18.51 -2.44
N VAL A 333 -16.62 17.34 -3.01
CA VAL A 333 -17.44 16.62 -3.97
C VAL A 333 -17.49 15.14 -3.61
N ALA A 334 -18.66 14.52 -3.81
CA ALA A 334 -18.88 13.12 -3.49
C ALA A 334 -19.82 12.48 -4.53
N GLU A 335 -20.03 11.16 -4.39
CA GLU A 335 -20.96 10.39 -5.23
C GLU A 335 -20.59 10.37 -6.72
N PHE A 336 -19.30 10.40 -7.06
CA PHE A 336 -18.83 10.26 -8.44
C PHE A 336 -17.96 9.01 -8.62
N THR A 337 -17.73 8.64 -9.88
CA THR A 337 -16.85 7.53 -10.26
C THR A 337 -15.73 8.05 -11.14
N VAL A 338 -14.50 7.62 -10.87
CA VAL A 338 -13.34 7.84 -11.75
C VAL A 338 -13.06 6.57 -12.54
N ALA A 339 -12.89 6.69 -13.85
CA ALA A 339 -12.67 5.56 -14.74
C ALA A 339 -11.61 5.83 -15.81
N GLY A 340 -10.95 4.76 -16.26
CA GLY A 340 -9.91 4.77 -17.27
C GLY A 340 -9.33 3.37 -17.49
N ASN A 341 -8.17 3.31 -18.14
CA ASN A 341 -7.36 2.09 -18.22
C ASN A 341 -6.01 2.35 -17.55
N LEU A 342 -5.53 1.43 -16.72
CA LEU A 342 -4.30 1.59 -15.94
C LEU A 342 -3.07 1.86 -16.81
N VAL A 343 -2.99 1.29 -18.02
CA VAL A 343 -1.87 1.56 -18.94
C VAL A 343 -1.89 3.02 -19.39
N ASP A 344 -3.05 3.54 -19.78
CA ASP A 344 -3.20 4.95 -20.19
C ASP A 344 -2.99 5.91 -19.01
N MET A 345 -3.45 5.52 -17.82
CA MET A 345 -3.27 6.28 -16.58
C MET A 345 -1.79 6.39 -16.22
N PHE A 346 -1.03 5.30 -16.30
CA PHE A 346 0.42 5.29 -16.06
C PHE A 346 1.18 6.14 -17.07
N ALA A 347 0.80 6.09 -18.35
CA ALA A 347 1.42 6.89 -19.39
C ALA A 347 1.22 8.41 -19.19
N ARG A 348 0.14 8.81 -18.51
CA ARG A 348 -0.22 10.21 -18.23
C ARG A 348 0.14 10.66 -16.81
N MET A 349 0.78 9.79 -16.03
CA MET A 349 1.09 10.04 -14.63
C MET A 349 2.10 11.17 -14.47
N ARG A 350 1.82 12.10 -13.55
CA ARG A 350 2.78 13.10 -13.07
C ARG A 350 2.77 13.11 -11.54
N ALA A 351 3.95 13.20 -10.94
CA ALA A 351 4.14 13.23 -9.50
C ALA A 351 4.37 14.66 -9.00
N ALA A 352 3.83 14.99 -7.83
CA ALA A 352 4.19 16.18 -7.06
C ALA A 352 5.41 15.93 -6.15
N SER A 353 5.85 16.96 -5.43
CA SER A 353 6.98 16.93 -4.50
C SER A 353 6.61 16.58 -3.06
N ASP A 354 5.33 16.37 -2.75
CA ASP A 354 4.75 16.22 -1.39
C ASP A 354 4.77 14.76 -0.87
N LEU A 355 5.83 14.01 -1.19
CA LEU A 355 6.00 12.64 -0.70
C LEU A 355 6.25 12.65 0.83
N GLU A 356 5.40 11.94 1.55
CA GLU A 356 5.64 11.55 2.94
C GLU A 356 5.77 10.03 3.06
N ILE A 357 6.71 9.55 3.88
CA ILE A 357 6.94 8.11 4.09
C ILE A 357 6.37 7.69 5.44
N HIS A 358 5.12 7.21 5.44
CA HIS A 358 4.46 6.76 6.66
C HIS A 358 3.66 5.46 6.49
N HIS A 359 3.71 4.82 5.32
CA HIS A 359 3.11 3.53 5.03
C HIS A 359 4.19 2.51 4.57
N GLY A 360 3.75 1.46 3.88
CA GLY A 360 4.64 0.53 3.19
C GLY A 360 4.58 0.62 1.66
N ILE A 361 3.65 1.44 1.15
CA ILE A 361 3.54 1.88 -0.24
C ILE A 361 3.17 3.36 -0.14
N ASP A 362 4.09 4.24 -0.51
CA ASP A 362 3.93 5.68 -0.37
C ASP A 362 4.08 6.37 -1.72
N THR A 363 3.31 7.43 -1.91
CA THR A 363 3.35 8.26 -3.12
C THR A 363 3.24 9.73 -2.73
N PRO A 364 3.81 10.65 -3.52
CA PRO A 364 3.33 12.02 -3.53
C PRO A 364 1.90 12.07 -4.10
N SER A 365 1.34 13.28 -4.17
CA SER A 365 0.15 13.52 -4.98
C SER A 365 0.42 13.13 -6.44
N ILE A 366 -0.53 12.44 -7.06
CA ILE A 366 -0.41 11.95 -8.44
C ILE A 366 -1.46 12.61 -9.32
N ARG A 367 -1.05 13.33 -10.36
CA ARG A 367 -1.95 13.85 -11.40
C ARG A 367 -2.03 12.87 -12.57
N ILE A 368 -3.25 12.63 -13.04
CA ILE A 368 -3.56 11.90 -14.27
C ILE A 368 -4.59 12.71 -15.07
N ASP A 369 -4.23 13.07 -16.29
CA ASP A 369 -5.10 13.85 -17.17
C ASP A 369 -6.08 12.99 -17.98
N ALA A 370 -7.23 13.56 -18.31
CA ALA A 370 -8.27 12.98 -19.16
C ALA A 370 -8.83 11.63 -18.68
N MET A 371 -9.04 11.48 -17.38
CA MET A 371 -9.86 10.38 -16.85
C MET A 371 -11.34 10.66 -17.10
N SER A 372 -12.13 9.60 -17.27
CA SER A 372 -13.59 9.72 -17.32
C SER A 372 -14.12 9.89 -15.90
N VAL A 373 -14.81 10.99 -15.64
CA VAL A 373 -15.50 11.23 -14.37
C VAL A 373 -17.00 11.18 -14.62
N ALA A 374 -17.67 10.21 -13.99
CA ALA A 374 -19.11 10.04 -14.06
C ALA A 374 -19.71 10.55 -12.75
N GLY A 375 -20.49 11.62 -12.85
CA GLY A 375 -21.29 12.20 -11.77
C GLY A 375 -22.75 12.32 -12.23
N ASP A 376 -23.34 13.51 -12.02
CA ASP A 376 -24.68 13.85 -12.54
C ASP A 376 -24.69 14.06 -14.07
#